data_AF-A0A0B7BKX1-F1
#
_entry.id   AF-A0A0B7BKX1-F1
#
_cell.length_a   1.000
_cell.length_b   1.000
_cell.length_c   1.000
_cell.angle_alpha   90.00
_cell.angle_beta   90.00
_cell.angle_gamma   90.00
#
_symmetry.space_group_name_H-M   'P 1'
#
loop_
_entity.id
_entity.type
_entity.pdbx_description
1 polymer ?
#
loop_
_entity_poly.entity_id
_entity_poly.type
_entity_poly.pdbx_seq_one_letter_code
_entity_poly.pdbx_strand_id
1 'polypeptide(L)'
;IQRDGLIKAVTDAHARSNPEVQAAYGYHFVENDVAMVKAALEFSSPDTHKVVDAYIAAITSVYPRPRYAVGFDAKFIFVPLSFLPEWFVDWFLASLNKRLINKST
;
A
#
# COMPACT_ATOMS: atom_id res chain seq x y z
N ILE A 1 -6.82 13.08 -2.60
CA ILE A 1 -5.40 12.81 -2.97
C ILE A 1 -5.32 12.84 -4.49
N GLN A 2 -4.51 13.71 -5.09
CA GLN A 2 -4.29 13.70 -6.55
C GLN A 2 -3.47 12.47 -6.91
N ARG A 3 -4.08 11.51 -7.63
CA ARG A 3 -3.46 10.23 -8.00
C ARG A 3 -2.16 10.42 -8.80
N ASP A 4 -2.17 11.40 -9.71
CA ASP A 4 -1.03 11.70 -10.57
C ASP A 4 0.15 12.30 -9.80
N GLY A 5 -0.12 13.01 -8.71
CA GLY A 5 0.92 13.58 -7.86
C GLY A 5 1.76 12.50 -7.16
N LEU A 6 1.16 11.37 -6.81
CA LEU A 6 1.84 10.27 -6.14
C LEU A 6 2.75 9.51 -7.09
N ILE A 7 2.28 9.25 -8.32
CA ILE A 7 3.06 8.62 -9.38
C ILE A 7 4.26 9.50 -9.73
N LYS A 8 4.04 10.81 -9.90
CA LYS A 8 5.11 11.77 -10.17
C LYS A 8 6.13 11.83 -9.04
N ALA A 9 5.68 11.80 -7.78
CA ALA A 9 6.58 11.80 -6.63
C ALA A 9 7.52 10.58 -6.64
N VAL A 10 7.01 9.40 -7.02
CA VAL A 10 7.80 8.17 -7.15
C VAL A 10 8.86 8.28 -8.23
N THR A 11 8.47 8.72 -9.44
CA THR A 11 9.42 8.87 -10.55
C THR A 11 10.48 9.92 -10.26
N ASP A 12 10.09 11.04 -9.66
CA ASP A 12 11.00 12.14 -9.30
C ASP A 12 11.94 11.76 -8.15
N ALA A 13 11.49 10.90 -7.22
CA ALA A 13 12.34 10.37 -6.16
C ALA A 13 13.42 9.43 -6.73
N HIS A 14 13.04 8.54 -7.65
CA HIS A 14 14.00 7.64 -8.29
C HIS A 14 15.02 8.41 -9.15
N ALA A 15 14.57 9.38 -9.95
CA ALA A 15 15.46 10.20 -10.79
C ALA A 15 16.49 11.01 -9.99
N ARG A 16 16.17 11.39 -8.75
CA ARG A 16 17.07 12.11 -7.84
C ARG A 16 18.02 11.20 -7.06
N SER A 17 17.84 9.88 -7.13
CA SER A 17 18.67 8.92 -6.39
C SER A 17 20.05 8.74 -7.04
N ASN A 18 21.04 8.29 -6.25
CA ASN A 18 22.39 8.06 -6.74
C ASN A 18 22.41 6.95 -7.82
N PRO A 19 23.33 7.00 -8.80
CA PRO A 19 23.41 6.00 -9.86
C PRO A 19 23.57 4.56 -9.36
N GLU A 20 24.28 4.36 -8.25
CA GLU A 20 24.42 3.05 -7.59
C GLU A 20 23.07 2.50 -7.12
N VAL A 21 22.22 3.36 -6.57
CA VAL A 21 20.87 3.00 -6.10
C VAL A 21 19.97 2.67 -7.29
N GLN A 22 20.02 3.48 -8.35
CA GLN A 22 19.28 3.22 -9.59
C GLN A 22 19.68 1.86 -10.20
N ALA A 23 20.98 1.56 -10.24
CA ALA A 23 21.49 0.29 -10.74
C ALA A 23 21.08 -0.89 -9.85
N ALA A 24 21.08 -0.73 -8.53
CA ALA A 24 20.70 -1.78 -7.58
C ALA A 24 19.22 -2.17 -7.66
N TYR A 25 18.33 -1.19 -7.86
CA TYR A 25 16.88 -1.45 -8.03
C TYR A 25 16.55 -2.03 -9.42
N GLY A 26 17.35 -1.71 -10.43
CA GLY A 26 17.24 -2.27 -11.78
C GLY A 26 16.26 -1.53 -12.69
N TYR A 27 16.29 -1.91 -13.98
CA TYR A 27 15.64 -1.16 -15.06
C TYR A 27 14.11 -1.08 -14.94
N HIS A 28 13.45 -2.19 -14.61
CA HIS A 28 11.98 -2.25 -14.54
C HIS A 28 11.39 -1.78 -13.20
N PHE A 29 12.23 -1.33 -12.26
CA PHE A 29 11.77 -0.98 -10.91
C PHE A 29 10.70 0.12 -10.94
N VAL A 30 10.97 1.23 -11.62
CA VAL A 30 10.06 2.38 -11.66
C VAL A 30 8.73 2.02 -12.33
N GLU A 31 8.78 1.24 -13.41
CA GLU A 31 7.58 0.78 -14.14
C GLU A 31 6.70 -0.09 -13.24
N ASN A 32 7.32 -1.06 -12.56
CA ASN A 32 6.63 -1.96 -11.63
C ASN A 32 6.07 -1.21 -10.41
N ASP A 33 6.84 -0.28 -9.85
CA ASP A 33 6.43 0.51 -8.68
C ASP A 33 5.26 1.44 -9.03
N VAL A 34 5.30 2.09 -10.20
CA VAL A 34 4.17 2.89 -10.69
C VAL A 34 2.92 2.03 -10.92
N ALA A 35 3.05 0.83 -11.48
CA ALA A 35 1.93 -0.10 -11.64
C ALA A 35 1.34 -0.51 -10.29
N MET A 36 2.18 -0.80 -9.30
CA MET A 36 1.76 -1.14 -7.94
C MET A 36 1.05 0.03 -7.26
N VAL A 37 1.59 1.24 -7.36
CA VAL A 37 0.98 2.46 -6.79
C VAL A 37 -0.38 2.73 -7.42
N LYS A 38 -0.52 2.58 -8.75
CA LYS A 38 -1.82 2.70 -9.43
C LYS A 38 -2.83 1.69 -8.90
N ALA A 39 -2.46 0.42 -8.80
CA ALA A 39 -3.33 -0.62 -8.28
C ALA A 39 -3.75 -0.35 -6.82
N ALA A 40 -2.83 0.12 -5.98
CA ALA A 40 -3.13 0.51 -4.60
C ALA A 40 -4.10 1.70 -4.54
N LEU A 41 -3.94 2.70 -5.41
CA LEU A 41 -4.84 3.87 -5.49
C LEU A 41 -6.23 3.51 -6.03
N GLU A 42 -6.35 2.49 -6.88
CA GLU A 42 -7.63 1.93 -7.34
C GLU A 42 -8.34 1.15 -6.23
N PHE A 43 -7.57 0.41 -5.43
CA PHE A 43 -8.10 -0.37 -4.30
C PHE A 43 -8.45 0.50 -3.08
N SER A 44 -7.89 1.70 -3.00
CA SER A 44 -8.12 2.64 -1.90
C SER A 44 -9.54 3.22 -1.91
N SER A 45 -10.13 3.34 -0.72
CA SER A 45 -11.46 3.91 -0.56
C SER A 45 -11.42 5.45 -0.71
N PRO A 46 -12.40 6.06 -1.40
CA PRO A 46 -12.51 7.52 -1.48
C PRO A 46 -12.94 8.16 -0.15
N ASP A 47 -13.43 7.35 0.79
CA ASP A 47 -14.05 7.78 2.04
C ASP A 47 -13.01 8.04 3.14
N THR A 48 -12.51 9.28 3.19
CA THR A 48 -11.55 9.70 4.23
C THR A 48 -12.16 9.81 5.63
N HIS A 49 -13.49 9.96 5.73
CA HIS A 49 -14.21 10.07 7.00
C HIS A 49 -14.02 8.83 7.90
N LYS A 50 -13.77 7.64 7.32
CA LYS A 50 -13.54 6.39 8.07
C LYS A 50 -12.39 6.52 9.08
N VAL A 51 -11.38 7.33 8.77
CA VAL A 51 -10.25 7.61 9.67
C VAL A 51 -10.69 8.51 10.81
N VAL A 52 -11.44 9.56 10.51
CA VAL A 52 -11.95 10.51 11.50
C VAL A 52 -12.91 9.81 12.47
N ASP A 53 -13.82 8.98 11.95
CA ASP A 53 -14.77 8.21 12.76
C ASP A 53 -14.06 7.26 13.72
N ALA A 54 -12.96 6.64 13.29
CA ALA A 54 -12.16 5.79 14.15
C ALA A 54 -11.50 6.58 15.29
N TYR A 55 -11.02 7.79 15.02
CA TYR A 55 -10.52 8.69 16.07
C TYR A 55 -11.62 9.13 17.03
N ILE A 56 -12.79 9.53 16.50
CA ILE A 56 -13.95 9.92 17.33
C ILE A 56 -14.35 8.74 18.23
N ALA A 57 -14.44 7.53 17.67
CA ALA A 57 -14.75 6.34 18.44
C ALA A 57 -13.69 6.04 19.52
N ALA A 58 -12.40 6.30 19.24
CA ALA A 58 -11.34 6.10 20.22
C ALA A 58 -11.47 7.05 21.43
N ILE A 59 -11.69 8.35 21.18
CA ILE A 59 -11.73 9.37 22.25
C ILE A 59 -13.07 9.40 23.00
N THR A 60 -14.17 8.94 22.38
CA THR A 60 -15.51 8.95 23.01
C THR A 60 -15.87 7.64 23.69
N SER A 61 -15.17 6.54 23.40
CA SER A 61 -15.48 5.24 24.01
C SER A 61 -15.10 5.16 25.48
N VAL A 62 -15.98 4.56 26.29
CA VAL A 62 -15.70 4.27 27.70
C VAL A 62 -14.57 3.24 27.85
N TYR A 63 -14.46 2.31 26.89
CA TYR A 63 -13.43 1.26 26.84
C TYR A 63 -12.75 1.27 25.45
N PRO A 64 -11.73 2.12 25.25
CA PRO A 64 -11.06 2.23 23.96
C PRO A 64 -10.31 0.96 23.59
N ARG A 65 -10.35 0.61 22.31
CA ARG A 65 -9.57 -0.52 21.78
C ARG A 65 -8.11 -0.10 21.58
N PRO A 66 -7.13 -0.98 21.85
CA PRO A 66 -5.73 -0.67 21.60
C PRO A 66 -5.38 -0.53 20.12
N ARG A 67 -6.22 -1.09 19.21
CA ARG A 67 -6.04 -0.98 17.75
C ARG A 67 -7.39 -0.76 17.06
N TYR A 68 -7.48 0.34 16.30
CA TYR A 68 -8.61 0.63 15.42
C TYR A 68 -8.19 0.38 13.97
N ALA A 69 -8.64 -0.73 13.39
CA ALA A 69 -8.42 -1.02 11.97
C ALA A 69 -9.39 -0.18 11.12
N VAL A 70 -8.84 0.72 10.32
CA VAL A 70 -9.61 1.63 9.46
C VAL A 70 -9.55 1.13 8.03
N GLY A 71 -10.71 1.05 7.37
CA GLY A 71 -10.80 0.53 6.01
C GLY A 71 -11.16 -0.95 5.96
N PHE A 72 -11.61 -1.36 4.77
CA PHE A 72 -11.99 -2.75 4.49
C PHE A 72 -10.74 -3.62 4.32
N ASP A 73 -9.77 -3.10 3.60
CA ASP A 73 -8.43 -3.66 3.39
C ASP A 73 -7.73 -3.96 4.72
N ALA A 74 -7.73 -3.02 5.67
CA ALA A 74 -7.12 -3.24 6.97
C ALA A 74 -7.79 -4.40 7.73
N LYS A 75 -9.13 -4.42 7.77
CA LYS A 75 -9.89 -5.39 8.56
C LYS A 75 -9.85 -6.81 7.98
N PHE A 76 -9.89 -6.95 6.66
CA PHE A 76 -10.07 -8.25 6.00
C PHE A 76 -8.82 -8.77 5.30
N ILE A 77 -7.82 -7.92 5.04
CA ILE A 77 -6.57 -8.34 4.38
C ILE A 77 -5.42 -8.23 5.38
N PHE A 78 -5.07 -7.02 5.81
CA PHE A 78 -3.82 -6.81 6.54
C PHE A 78 -3.85 -7.38 7.97
N VAL A 79 -4.96 -7.22 8.69
CA VAL A 79 -5.09 -7.76 10.05
C VAL A 79 -5.03 -9.29 10.05
N PRO A 80 -5.79 -10.03 9.23
CA PRO A 80 -5.66 -11.49 9.14
C PRO A 80 -4.27 -11.93 8.69
N LEU A 81 -3.67 -11.24 7.70
CA LEU A 81 -2.34 -11.56 7.19
C LEU A 81 -1.26 -11.43 8.26
N SER A 82 -1.43 -10.51 9.21
CA SER A 82 -0.50 -10.31 10.34
C SER A 82 -0.48 -11.48 11.34
N PHE A 83 -1.49 -12.35 11.32
CA PHE A 83 -1.55 -13.55 12.16
C PHE A 83 -1.07 -14.81 11.43
N LEU A 84 -0.78 -14.73 10.12
CA LEU A 84 -0.33 -15.86 9.32
C LEU A 84 1.19 -16.03 9.38
N PRO A 85 1.72 -17.23 9.12
CA PRO A 85 3.17 -17.46 9.07
C PRO A 85 3.86 -16.63 7.99
N GLU A 86 5.09 -16.19 8.25
CA GLU A 86 5.88 -15.33 7.34
C GLU A 86 5.98 -15.92 5.92
N TRP A 87 6.26 -17.22 5.79
CA TRP A 87 6.36 -17.88 4.49
C TRP A 87 5.08 -17.76 3.65
N PHE A 88 3.91 -17.75 4.30
CA PHE A 88 2.63 -17.62 3.61
C PHE A 88 2.42 -16.18 3.14
N VAL A 89 2.77 -15.22 4.00
CA VAL A 89 2.71 -13.79 3.69
C VAL A 89 3.61 -13.48 2.50
N ASP A 90 4.85 -13.97 2.51
CA ASP A 90 5.81 -13.78 1.43
C ASP A 90 5.31 -14.39 0.11
N TRP A 91 4.77 -15.61 0.16
CA TRP A 91 4.16 -16.25 -1.00
C TRP A 91 2.98 -15.45 -1.55
N PHE A 92 2.10 -14.95 -0.67
CA PHE A 92 0.93 -14.17 -1.06
C PHE A 92 1.34 -12.85 -1.72
N LEU A 93 2.27 -12.11 -1.12
CA LEU A 93 2.78 -10.84 -1.65
C LEU A 93 3.52 -11.03 -2.98
N ALA A 94 4.38 -12.05 -3.09
CA ALA A 94 5.08 -12.36 -4.33
C ALA A 94 4.11 -12.75 -5.46
N SER A 95 3.06 -13.51 -5.12
CA SER A 95 2.02 -13.90 -6.08
C SER A 95 1.18 -12.70 -6.54
N LEU A 96 0.85 -11.79 -5.63
CA LEU A 96 0.13 -10.56 -5.95
C LEU A 96 0.98 -9.66 -6.86
N ASN A 97 2.25 -9.49 -6.54
CA ASN A 97 3.17 -8.65 -7.33
C ASN A 97 3.29 -9.16 -8.77
N LYS A 98 3.50 -10.49 -8.95
CA LYS A 98 3.51 -11.11 -10.29
C LYS A 98 2.22 -10.85 -11.07
N ARG A 99 1.05 -10.90 -10.42
CA ARG A 99 -0.23 -10.63 -11.07
C ARG A 99 -0.38 -9.18 -11.50
N LEU A 100 0.10 -8.23 -10.69
CA LEU A 100 0.02 -6.81 -11.01
C LEU A 100 0.96 -6.45 -12.18
N ILE A 101 2.18 -6.98 -12.18
CA ILE A 101 3.15 -6.79 -13.27
C ILE A 101 2.63 -7.38 -14.59
N ASN A 102 2.06 -8.59 -14.55
CA ASN A 102 1.50 -9.23 -15.75
C ASN A 102 0.27 -8.50 -16.31
N LYS A 103 -0.41 -7.65 -15.52
CA LYS A 103 -1.55 -6.85 -15.99
C LYS A 103 -1.12 -5.54 -16.66
N SER A 104 0.10 -5.06 -16.39
CA SER A 104 0.65 -3.84 -16.97
C SER A 104 1.47 -4.05 -18.25
N THR A 105 1.78 -5.31 -18.59
CA THR A 105 2.46 -5.71 -19.84
C THR A 105 1.43 -6.09 -20.89
#